data_AF-A0A5D3D442-F1
#
_entry.id   AF-A0A5D3D442-F1
#
_cell.length_a   1.000
_cell.length_b   1.000
_cell.length_c   1.000
_cell.angle_alpha   90.00
_cell.angle_beta   90.00
_cell.angle_gamma   90.00
#
_symmetry.space_group_name_H-M   'P 1'
#
loop_
_entity.id
_entity.type
_entity.pdbx_description
1 polymer ?
#
loop_
_entity_poly.entity_id
_entity_poly.type
_entity_poly.pdbx_seq_one_letter_code
_entity_poly.pdbx_strand_id
1 'polypeptide(L)'
;MVSSVLGDESSSSSPNFNYHYDVFFNFRGEDTRSNFISHLHMALRLKEINIFLDDKLNRGDQISVEVDPSQVRKQIGGFGEALAKHEANKLLTNKIQPWKEALTFAAGLSGWDLANCKDEAELIQEIVKRVLSVVNPIQLLHVAKHSVGVHSRLRKIELVSHIGSEGVNMVRMCGIGGIGKTTLAKVLYNKIANQFEGCCFLQDVRQEASKHGLVELQKTLLNDILKEDLKVVSRDRRIIIRSRLFKESSYSCSR
;
A
#
# COMPACT_ATOMS: atom_id res chain seq x y z
N MET A 1 42.15 -33.80 -10.16
CA MET A 1 42.36 -33.72 -8.71
C MET A 1 41.72 -32.44 -8.22
N VAL A 2 41.07 -32.54 -7.06
CA VAL A 2 40.08 -31.65 -6.47
C VAL A 2 40.70 -30.35 -5.93
N SER A 3 39.95 -29.25 -5.96
CA SER A 3 39.62 -28.40 -4.79
C SER A 3 38.80 -27.19 -5.32
N SER A 4 37.48 -27.17 -5.26
CA SER A 4 36.65 -26.70 -4.14
C SER A 4 37.20 -25.47 -3.39
N VAL A 5 36.56 -24.32 -3.60
CA VAL A 5 36.41 -23.28 -2.57
C VAL A 5 34.94 -22.86 -2.58
N LEU A 6 34.27 -23.26 -1.49
CA LEU A 6 32.98 -22.79 -1.00
C LEU A 6 33.09 -21.27 -0.77
N GLY A 7 32.14 -20.42 -1.15
CA GLY A 7 30.78 -20.41 -0.61
C GLY A 7 30.73 -19.35 0.49
N ASP A 8 30.34 -18.13 0.12
CA ASP A 8 29.75 -17.15 1.05
C ASP A 8 28.54 -16.53 0.33
N GLU A 9 27.41 -17.25 0.40
CA GLU A 9 26.11 -16.62 0.22
C GLU A 9 25.90 -15.72 1.44
N SER A 10 26.19 -14.44 1.27
CA SER A 10 25.76 -13.40 2.19
C SER A 10 24.24 -13.36 2.19
N SER A 11 23.65 -14.08 3.14
CA SER A 11 22.25 -13.91 3.51
C SER A 11 22.09 -12.47 3.99
N SER A 12 21.57 -11.61 3.11
CA SER A 12 21.18 -10.25 3.49
C SER A 12 19.96 -10.34 4.40
N SER A 13 20.18 -10.61 5.68
CA SER A 13 19.17 -10.33 6.69
C SER A 13 18.92 -8.83 6.65
N SER A 14 17.73 -8.45 6.18
CA SER A 14 17.29 -7.06 6.26
C SER A 14 17.30 -6.69 7.74
N PRO A 15 17.87 -5.54 8.16
CA PRO A 15 17.89 -5.19 9.56
C PRO A 15 16.44 -5.09 10.05
N ASN A 16 16.13 -5.78 11.15
CA ASN A 16 14.85 -5.62 11.86
C ASN A 16 14.83 -4.23 12.50
N PHE A 17 14.54 -3.21 11.69
CA PHE A 17 14.28 -1.89 12.18
C PHE A 17 12.89 -1.90 12.84
N ASN A 18 12.86 -1.83 14.16
CA ASN A 18 11.63 -1.67 14.92
C ASN A 18 11.16 -0.20 14.78
N TYR A 19 10.61 0.15 13.62
CA TYR A 19 10.04 1.47 13.40
C TYR A 19 8.73 1.58 14.18
N HIS A 20 8.59 2.61 15.02
CA HIS A 20 7.34 2.87 15.75
C HIS A 20 6.22 3.44 14.86
N TYR A 21 6.55 3.83 13.63
CA TYR A 21 5.64 4.44 12.68
C TYR A 21 5.91 3.88 11.28
N ASP A 22 4.84 3.65 10.54
CA ASP A 22 4.85 3.17 9.16
C ASP A 22 5.01 4.33 8.16
N VAL A 23 4.49 5.50 8.52
CA VAL A 23 4.45 6.69 7.64
C VAL A 23 4.82 7.95 8.43
N PHE A 24 5.64 8.80 7.81
CA PHE A 24 5.98 10.13 8.33
C PHE A 24 5.32 11.21 7.46
N PHE A 25 4.49 12.06 8.06
CA PHE A 25 3.90 13.20 7.38
C PHE A 25 4.72 14.46 7.60
N ASN A 26 5.35 14.92 6.52
CA ASN A 26 6.03 16.21 6.47
C ASN A 26 5.14 17.21 5.74
N PHE A 27 4.59 18.18 6.47
CA PHE A 27 3.73 19.21 5.90
C PHE A 27 3.97 20.55 6.62
N ARG A 28 3.62 21.64 5.94
CA ARG A 28 3.75 23.01 6.45
C ARG A 28 2.40 23.71 6.35
N GLY A 29 2.06 24.47 7.39
CA GLY A 29 0.95 25.43 7.36
C GLY A 29 -0.27 25.02 8.20
N GLU A 30 -1.08 26.03 8.52
CA GLU A 30 -2.31 25.92 9.30
C GLU A 30 -3.47 25.38 8.43
N ASP A 31 -3.45 25.65 7.12
CA ASP A 31 -4.56 25.38 6.18
C ASP A 31 -4.60 23.95 5.62
N THR A 32 -3.46 23.29 5.42
CA THR A 32 -3.44 21.87 4.99
C THR A 32 -3.71 20.90 6.14
N ARG A 33 -3.51 21.37 7.39
CA ARG A 33 -3.63 20.59 8.64
C ARG A 33 -5.09 20.30 9.02
N SER A 34 -6.03 21.19 8.72
CA SER A 34 -7.45 21.05 9.12
C SER A 34 -8.33 20.32 8.09
N ASN A 35 -7.86 20.17 6.84
CA ASN A 35 -8.65 19.61 5.75
C ASN A 35 -8.01 18.29 5.27
N PHE A 36 -7.35 18.32 4.10
CA PHE A 36 -6.78 17.15 3.43
C PHE A 36 -5.92 16.25 4.32
N ILE A 37 -4.95 16.81 5.05
CA ILE A 37 -4.05 16.01 5.91
C ILE A 37 -4.83 15.34 7.05
N SER A 38 -5.87 15.98 7.57
CA SER A 38 -6.71 15.40 8.62
C SER A 38 -7.52 14.21 8.11
N HIS A 39 -8.12 14.33 6.93
CA HIS A 39 -8.87 13.26 6.28
C HIS A 39 -7.95 12.10 5.88
N LEU A 40 -6.79 12.40 5.31
CA LEU A 40 -5.79 11.40 4.95
C LEU A 40 -5.25 10.67 6.19
N HIS A 41 -4.92 11.41 7.26
CA HIS A 41 -4.49 10.83 8.53
C HIS A 41 -5.57 9.92 9.13
N MET A 42 -6.84 10.35 9.10
CA MET A 42 -7.97 9.54 9.55
C MET A 42 -8.14 8.27 8.71
N ALA A 43 -8.09 8.38 7.37
CA ALA A 43 -8.25 7.25 6.46
C ALA A 43 -7.15 6.21 6.63
N LEU A 44 -5.89 6.64 6.79
CA LEU A 44 -4.77 5.74 7.07
C LEU A 44 -4.88 5.08 8.46
N ARG A 45 -5.31 5.83 9.49
CA ARG A 45 -5.55 5.26 10.84
C ARG A 45 -6.66 4.22 10.85
N LEU A 46 -7.72 4.42 10.07
CA LEU A 46 -8.79 3.41 9.93
C LEU A 46 -8.27 2.09 9.35
N LYS A 47 -7.14 2.13 8.65
CA LYS A 47 -6.44 0.95 8.13
C LYS A 47 -5.26 0.51 9.02
N GLU A 48 -5.28 0.94 10.28
CA GLU A 48 -4.31 0.58 11.35
C GLU A 48 -2.85 0.91 11.03
N ILE A 49 -2.62 1.90 10.15
CA ILE A 49 -1.28 2.41 9.84
C ILE A 49 -0.87 3.43 10.90
N ASN A 50 0.30 3.21 11.52
CA ASN A 50 0.85 4.11 12.51
C ASN A 50 1.56 5.29 11.83
N ILE A 51 1.06 6.50 12.08
CA ILE A 51 1.55 7.72 11.41
C ILE A 51 2.21 8.62 12.43
N PHE A 52 3.42 9.07 12.12
CA PHE A 52 4.03 10.20 12.80
C PHE A 52 3.62 11.49 12.10
N LEU A 53 2.98 12.39 12.84
CA LEU A 53 2.63 13.73 12.38
C LEU A 53 3.68 14.72 12.90
N ASP A 54 4.43 15.37 12.01
CA ASP A 54 5.43 16.37 12.41
C ASP A 54 4.76 17.71 12.74
N ASP A 55 4.19 17.78 13.93
CA ASP A 55 3.20 18.80 14.31
C ASP A 55 3.74 19.84 15.31
N LYS A 56 5.00 19.67 15.73
CA LYS A 56 5.67 20.39 16.83
C LYS A 56 6.70 21.42 16.36
N LEU A 57 6.88 21.63 15.05
CA LEU A 57 7.81 22.63 14.56
C LEU A 57 7.21 24.03 14.63
N ASN A 58 8.05 25.00 15.05
CA ASN A 58 7.66 26.40 15.12
C ASN A 58 7.25 26.92 13.73
N ARG A 59 6.15 27.69 13.71
CA ARG A 59 5.55 28.27 12.50
C ARG A 59 6.59 29.08 11.72
N GLY A 60 6.78 28.76 10.44
CA GLY A 60 7.49 29.62 9.50
C GLY A 60 6.51 30.43 8.63
N ASP A 61 7.02 31.41 7.87
CA ASP A 61 6.22 32.25 6.96
C ASP A 61 5.25 31.41 6.08
N GLN A 62 4.05 31.90 5.84
CA GLN A 62 3.06 31.22 5.00
C GLN A 62 3.56 31.14 3.56
N ILE A 63 3.59 29.92 3.01
CA ILE A 63 3.73 29.69 1.57
C ILE A 63 2.31 29.37 1.08
N SER A 64 1.93 29.88 -0.10
CA SER A 64 0.57 29.71 -0.65
C SER A 64 0.07 28.27 -0.57
N VAL A 65 -1.23 28.10 -0.32
CA VAL A 65 -1.90 26.80 -0.14
C VAL A 65 -1.76 25.89 -1.37
N GLU A 66 -1.54 26.49 -2.53
CA GLU A 66 -1.31 25.82 -3.80
C GLU A 66 0.09 26.13 -4.30
N VAL A 67 0.87 25.09 -4.54
CA VAL A 67 2.27 25.19 -4.96
C VAL A 67 2.47 24.30 -6.18
N ASP A 68 2.77 24.93 -7.31
CA ASP A 68 3.25 24.21 -8.49
C ASP A 68 4.61 23.54 -8.16
N PRO A 69 4.77 22.22 -8.37
CA PRO A 69 6.05 21.52 -8.19
C PRO A 69 7.23 22.20 -8.90
N SER A 70 6.99 22.93 -9.99
CA SER A 70 8.00 23.70 -10.71
C SER A 70 8.62 24.81 -9.85
N GLN A 71 7.84 25.44 -8.96
CA GLN A 71 8.30 26.48 -8.04
C GLN A 71 9.23 25.89 -6.98
N VAL A 72 8.88 24.71 -6.44
CA VAL A 72 9.71 23.98 -5.47
C VAL A 72 11.00 23.50 -6.13
N ARG A 73 10.91 22.90 -7.32
CA ARG A 73 12.04 22.30 -8.04
C ARG A 73 13.05 23.33 -8.52
N LYS A 74 12.60 24.51 -8.94
CA LYS A 74 13.46 25.61 -9.40
C LYS A 74 13.78 26.62 -8.29
N GLN A 75 13.22 26.44 -7.10
CA GLN A 75 13.31 27.37 -5.97
C GLN A 75 13.02 28.82 -6.36
N ILE A 76 11.90 29.03 -7.06
CA ILE A 76 11.43 30.35 -7.50
C ILE A 76 10.19 30.78 -6.70
N GLY A 77 9.79 32.05 -6.82
CA GLY A 77 8.69 32.63 -6.05
C GLY A 77 8.98 32.60 -4.54
N GLY A 78 7.96 32.27 -3.73
CA GLY A 78 8.06 32.25 -2.27
C GLY A 78 9.15 31.31 -1.72
N PHE A 79 9.48 30.23 -2.42
CA PHE A 79 10.59 29.34 -2.04
C PHE A 79 11.96 30.00 -2.23
N GLY A 80 12.12 30.75 -3.33
CA GLY A 80 13.34 31.51 -3.61
C GLY A 80 13.54 32.65 -2.61
N GLU A 81 12.47 33.39 -2.31
CA GLU A 81 12.49 34.46 -1.31
C GLU A 81 12.83 33.93 0.09
N ALA A 82 12.23 32.80 0.50
CA ALA A 82 12.52 32.18 1.79
C ALA A 82 13.97 31.71 1.89
N LEU A 83 14.52 31.09 0.83
CA LEU A 83 15.92 30.68 0.79
C LEU A 83 16.87 31.88 0.82
N ALA A 84 16.57 32.96 0.09
CA ALA A 84 17.38 34.19 0.11
C ALA A 84 17.42 34.84 1.51
N LYS A 85 16.30 34.84 2.25
CA LYS A 85 16.28 35.27 3.65
C LYS A 85 17.19 34.40 4.52
N HIS A 86 17.21 33.09 4.31
CA HIS A 86 18.07 32.18 5.08
C HIS A 86 19.55 32.27 4.67
N GLU A 87 19.86 32.60 3.43
CA GLU A 87 21.24 32.87 2.96
C GLU A 87 21.85 34.10 3.65
N ALA A 88 21.03 35.09 4.03
CA ALA A 88 21.48 36.24 4.81
C ALA A 88 21.88 35.88 6.26
N ASN A 89 21.54 34.68 6.74
CA ASN A 89 21.93 34.18 8.05
C ASN A 89 23.22 33.35 7.97
N LYS A 90 24.34 33.93 8.45
CA LYS A 90 25.67 33.30 8.45
C LYS A 90 25.75 31.94 9.17
N LEU A 91 24.78 31.61 10.03
CA LEU A 91 24.74 30.32 10.74
C LEU A 91 24.16 29.18 9.88
N LEU A 92 23.49 29.50 8.77
CA LEU A 92 22.81 28.52 7.92
C LEU A 92 23.51 28.28 6.58
N THR A 93 24.62 28.97 6.30
CA THR A 93 25.31 28.93 5.00
C THR A 93 25.66 27.51 4.54
N ASN A 94 26.06 26.63 5.46
CA ASN A 94 26.37 25.23 5.14
C ASN A 94 25.14 24.33 4.93
N LYS A 95 23.94 24.80 5.29
CA LYS A 95 22.66 24.06 5.15
C LYS A 95 21.89 24.43 3.90
N ILE A 96 22.09 25.64 3.37
CA ILE A 96 21.35 26.15 2.20
C ILE A 96 21.47 25.20 1.01
N GLN A 97 22.69 24.76 0.68
CA GLN A 97 22.93 23.91 -0.48
C GLN A 97 22.27 22.53 -0.34
N PRO A 98 22.43 21.79 0.78
CA PRO A 98 21.66 20.57 1.04
C PRO A 98 20.14 20.76 0.96
N TRP A 99 19.61 21.89 1.42
CA TRP A 99 18.16 22.17 1.33
C TRP A 99 17.70 22.37 -0.11
N LYS A 100 18.46 23.09 -0.93
CA LYS A 100 18.16 23.26 -2.37
C LYS A 100 18.14 21.91 -3.09
N GLU A 101 19.11 21.05 -2.80
CA GLU A 101 19.20 19.70 -3.38
C GLU A 101 18.02 18.82 -2.93
N ALA A 102 17.70 18.83 -1.64
CA ALA A 102 16.57 18.07 -1.09
C ALA A 102 15.22 18.53 -1.67
N LEU A 103 14.99 19.85 -1.79
CA LEU A 103 13.77 20.41 -2.40
C LEU A 103 13.67 20.03 -3.88
N THR A 104 14.78 20.14 -4.62
CA THR A 104 14.84 19.74 -6.03
C THR A 104 14.52 18.26 -6.21
N PHE A 105 15.13 17.41 -5.38
CA PHE A 105 14.92 15.97 -5.40
C PHE A 105 13.46 15.61 -5.08
N ALA A 106 12.92 16.14 -3.97
CA ALA A 106 11.55 15.87 -3.55
C ALA A 106 10.51 16.30 -4.61
N ALA A 107 10.69 17.47 -5.22
CA ALA A 107 9.81 17.97 -6.29
C ALA A 107 10.05 17.28 -7.66
N GLY A 108 11.12 16.49 -7.78
CA GLY A 108 11.39 15.63 -8.92
C GLY A 108 10.73 14.25 -8.81
N LEU A 109 10.25 13.86 -7.63
CA LEU A 109 9.53 12.61 -7.44
C LEU A 109 8.13 12.72 -8.04
N SER A 110 7.64 11.60 -8.58
CA SER A 110 6.25 11.50 -9.02
C SER A 110 5.33 11.53 -7.80
N GLY A 111 4.40 12.47 -7.77
CA GLY A 111 3.43 12.64 -6.69
C GLY A 111 2.03 12.91 -7.22
N TRP A 112 1.13 13.19 -6.30
CA TRP A 112 -0.24 13.59 -6.60
C TRP A 112 -0.38 15.10 -6.53
N ASP A 113 -1.14 15.66 -7.45
CA ASP A 113 -1.42 17.08 -7.52
C ASP A 113 -2.87 17.35 -7.08
N LEU A 114 -3.02 18.08 -5.98
CA LEU A 114 -4.33 18.42 -5.41
C LEU A 114 -5.09 19.42 -6.30
N ALA A 115 -4.36 20.31 -7.01
CA ALA A 115 -4.94 21.34 -7.88
C ALA A 115 -5.71 20.76 -9.08
N ASN A 116 -5.22 19.64 -9.60
CA ASN A 116 -5.79 18.93 -10.74
C ASN A 116 -6.76 17.83 -10.33
N CYS A 117 -7.05 17.69 -9.03
CA CYS A 117 -7.94 16.66 -8.53
C CYS A 117 -9.39 17.11 -8.60
N LYS A 118 -10.25 16.29 -9.22
CA LYS A 118 -11.69 16.56 -9.28
C LYS A 118 -12.42 16.18 -7.99
N ASP A 119 -11.86 15.23 -7.22
CA ASP A 119 -12.45 14.70 -6.00
C ASP A 119 -11.36 14.35 -4.97
N GLU A 120 -11.28 15.14 -3.90
CA GLU A 120 -10.33 14.96 -2.79
C GLU A 120 -10.44 13.55 -2.16
N ALA A 121 -11.65 13.01 -2.04
CA ALA A 121 -11.87 11.71 -1.42
C ALA A 121 -11.30 10.58 -2.28
N GLU A 122 -11.48 10.64 -3.61
CA GLU A 122 -10.88 9.68 -4.55
C GLU A 122 -9.36 9.70 -4.44
N LEU A 123 -8.77 10.89 -4.34
CA LEU A 123 -7.33 11.06 -4.17
C LEU A 123 -6.82 10.43 -2.87
N ILE A 124 -7.51 10.69 -1.76
CA ILE A 124 -7.18 10.11 -0.46
C ILE A 124 -7.22 8.59 -0.53
N GLN A 125 -8.23 8.01 -1.16
CA GLN A 125 -8.34 6.56 -1.31
C GLN A 125 -7.18 5.98 -2.13
N GLU A 126 -6.81 6.62 -3.23
CA GLU A 126 -5.66 6.18 -4.03
C GLU A 126 -4.32 6.28 -3.27
N ILE A 127 -4.13 7.34 -2.48
CA ILE A 127 -2.95 7.46 -1.60
C ILE A 127 -2.95 6.37 -0.53
N VAL A 128 -4.07 6.15 0.18
CA VAL A 128 -4.20 5.12 1.21
C VAL A 128 -3.89 3.74 0.64
N LYS A 129 -4.47 3.41 -0.51
CA LYS A 129 -4.23 2.16 -1.22
C LYS A 129 -2.76 1.99 -1.60
N ARG A 130 -2.12 3.07 -2.07
CA ARG A 130 -0.69 3.04 -2.42
C ARG A 130 0.17 2.82 -1.19
N VAL A 131 -0.08 3.53 -0.08
CA VAL A 131 0.65 3.36 1.18
C VAL A 131 0.48 1.95 1.72
N LEU A 132 -0.75 1.42 1.77
CA LEU A 132 -1.02 0.04 2.20
C LEU A 132 -0.22 -0.99 1.40
N SER A 133 -0.11 -0.81 0.08
CA SER A 133 0.67 -1.72 -0.77
C SER A 133 2.16 -1.75 -0.46
N VAL A 134 2.70 -0.69 0.15
CA VAL A 134 4.11 -0.57 0.53
C VAL A 134 4.34 -1.04 1.96
N VAL A 135 3.46 -0.67 2.90
CA VAL A 135 3.57 -0.99 4.33
C VAL A 135 3.23 -2.45 4.60
N ASN A 136 2.22 -2.99 3.93
CA ASN A 136 1.73 -4.35 4.13
C ASN A 136 1.73 -5.12 2.81
N PRO A 137 2.91 -5.37 2.22
CA PRO A 137 3.00 -5.98 0.90
C PRO A 137 2.42 -7.39 0.95
N ILE A 138 1.49 -7.66 0.02
CA ILE A 138 0.95 -9.01 -0.14
C ILE A 138 2.09 -9.93 -0.55
N GLN A 139 2.22 -11.05 0.16
CA GLN A 139 3.19 -12.08 -0.21
C GLN A 139 2.81 -12.66 -1.57
N LEU A 140 3.62 -12.32 -2.58
CA LEU A 140 3.38 -12.77 -3.94
C LEU A 140 3.62 -14.28 -4.05
N LEU A 141 2.74 -14.95 -4.78
CA LEU A 141 2.87 -16.35 -5.06
C LEU A 141 4.00 -16.56 -6.07
N HIS A 142 4.87 -17.53 -5.82
CA HIS A 142 5.93 -17.88 -6.75
C HIS A 142 5.37 -18.36 -8.09
N VAL A 143 5.86 -17.76 -9.17
CA VAL A 143 5.54 -18.11 -10.56
C VAL A 143 6.85 -18.23 -11.32
N ALA A 144 6.98 -19.28 -12.15
CA ALA A 144 8.16 -19.50 -12.96
C ALA A 144 8.44 -18.30 -13.89
N LYS A 145 9.68 -17.78 -13.84
CA LYS A 145 10.12 -16.56 -14.54
C LYS A 145 9.90 -16.57 -16.05
N HIS A 146 9.86 -17.76 -16.67
CA HIS A 146 9.78 -17.94 -18.12
C HIS A 146 8.42 -18.49 -18.59
N SER A 147 7.33 -18.19 -17.89
CA SER A 147 5.99 -18.67 -18.27
C SER A 147 5.49 -18.01 -19.56
N VAL A 148 5.57 -18.72 -20.69
CA VAL A 148 5.15 -18.22 -22.01
C VAL A 148 3.63 -18.21 -22.14
N GLY A 149 3.07 -17.13 -22.70
CA GLY A 149 1.65 -17.04 -23.07
C GLY A 149 0.67 -16.87 -21.91
N VAL A 150 1.15 -16.69 -20.68
CA VAL A 150 0.30 -16.44 -19.50
C VAL A 150 -0.42 -15.10 -19.60
N HIS A 151 0.31 -14.02 -19.94
CA HIS A 151 -0.28 -12.70 -20.11
C HIS A 151 -1.32 -12.63 -21.24
N SER A 152 -1.11 -13.36 -22.33
CA SER A 152 -2.08 -13.46 -23.43
C SER A 152 -3.40 -14.09 -22.97
N ARG A 153 -3.32 -15.15 -22.14
CA ARG A 153 -4.49 -15.80 -21.54
C ARG A 153 -5.18 -14.91 -20.51
N LEU A 154 -4.43 -14.14 -19.71
CA LEU A 154 -5.01 -13.17 -18.77
C LEU A 154 -5.77 -12.05 -19.47
N ARG A 155 -5.31 -11.57 -20.63
CA ARG A 155 -6.04 -10.54 -21.38
C ARG A 155 -7.42 -10.98 -21.85
N LYS A 156 -7.61 -12.29 -22.09
CA LYS A 156 -8.93 -12.86 -22.42
C LYS A 156 -9.84 -13.02 -21.21
N ILE A 157 -9.26 -13.03 -20.02
CA ILE A 157 -9.99 -13.09 -18.76
C ILE A 157 -10.35 -11.65 -18.40
N GLU A 158 -11.48 -11.18 -18.91
CA GLU A 158 -12.04 -9.83 -18.72
C GLU A 158 -12.49 -9.54 -17.27
N LEU A 159 -11.90 -10.23 -16.29
CA LEU A 159 -12.24 -10.06 -14.88
C LEU A 159 -11.74 -8.75 -14.30
N VAL A 160 -10.62 -8.23 -14.82
CA VAL A 160 -10.01 -7.01 -14.28
C VAL A 160 -10.92 -5.80 -14.47
N SER A 161 -11.78 -5.80 -15.51
CA SER A 161 -12.74 -4.72 -15.75
C SER A 161 -13.97 -4.76 -14.83
N HIS A 162 -14.21 -5.89 -14.15
CA HIS A 162 -15.35 -6.08 -13.25
C HIS A 162 -14.95 -6.03 -11.77
N ILE A 163 -13.69 -5.71 -11.46
CA ILE A 163 -13.25 -5.53 -10.08
C ILE A 163 -13.88 -4.27 -9.53
N GLY A 164 -14.67 -4.40 -8.45
CA GLY A 164 -15.39 -3.29 -7.82
C GLY A 164 -16.88 -3.20 -8.18
N SER A 165 -17.43 -4.13 -8.97
CA SER A 165 -18.90 -4.21 -9.11
C SER A 165 -19.56 -4.69 -7.81
N GLU A 166 -20.74 -4.16 -7.49
CA GLU A 166 -21.53 -4.63 -6.35
C GLU A 166 -21.94 -6.10 -6.57
N GLY A 167 -21.34 -7.03 -5.83
CA GLY A 167 -21.69 -8.44 -5.89
C GLY A 167 -20.55 -9.41 -5.59
N VAL A 168 -20.87 -10.71 -5.58
CA VAL A 168 -19.90 -11.79 -5.41
C VAL A 168 -19.69 -12.48 -6.76
N ASN A 169 -18.49 -12.36 -7.31
CA ASN A 169 -18.13 -12.98 -8.58
C ASN A 169 -17.35 -14.28 -8.36
N MET A 170 -17.85 -15.40 -8.89
CA MET A 170 -17.15 -16.68 -8.86
C MET A 170 -16.60 -17.04 -10.23
N VAL A 171 -15.32 -17.40 -10.28
CA VAL A 171 -14.60 -17.72 -11.51
C VAL A 171 -14.03 -19.12 -11.44
N ARG A 172 -14.29 -19.92 -12.49
CA ARG A 172 -13.75 -21.27 -12.63
C ARG A 172 -12.76 -21.36 -13.78
N MET A 173 -11.56 -21.86 -13.51
CA MET A 173 -10.57 -22.20 -14.53
C MET A 173 -10.63 -23.71 -14.81
N CYS A 174 -11.05 -24.10 -16.01
CA CYS A 174 -11.15 -25.50 -16.43
C CYS A 174 -10.20 -25.83 -17.59
N GLY A 175 -9.91 -27.12 -17.78
CA GLY A 175 -9.00 -27.60 -18.83
C GLY A 175 -8.21 -28.84 -18.41
N ILE A 176 -7.48 -29.43 -19.37
CA ILE A 176 -6.68 -30.65 -19.19
C ILE A 176 -5.58 -30.45 -18.13
N GLY A 177 -5.14 -31.53 -17.47
CA GLY A 177 -4.00 -31.51 -16.54
C GLY A 177 -2.73 -30.94 -17.20
N GLY A 178 -1.85 -30.31 -16.41
CA GLY A 178 -0.57 -29.79 -16.90
C GLY A 178 -0.61 -28.49 -17.74
N ILE A 179 -1.78 -28.04 -18.20
CA ILE A 179 -1.90 -26.84 -19.07
C ILE A 179 -1.56 -25.49 -18.38
N GLY A 180 -1.27 -25.51 -17.08
CA GLY A 180 -0.88 -24.34 -16.30
C GLY A 180 -2.03 -23.54 -15.68
N LYS A 181 -3.20 -24.16 -15.40
CA LYS A 181 -4.34 -23.49 -14.75
C LYS A 181 -3.97 -22.88 -13.40
N THR A 182 -3.31 -23.67 -12.54
CA THR A 182 -2.84 -23.22 -11.23
C THR A 182 -1.83 -22.09 -11.37
N THR A 183 -0.94 -22.16 -12.35
CA THR A 183 0.01 -21.07 -12.66
C THR A 183 -0.72 -19.79 -13.07
N LEU A 184 -1.73 -19.89 -13.91
CA LEU A 184 -2.54 -18.75 -14.34
C LEU A 184 -3.33 -18.14 -13.18
N ALA A 185 -3.85 -18.96 -12.26
CA ALA A 185 -4.50 -18.50 -11.04
C ALA A 185 -3.53 -17.74 -10.12
N LYS A 186 -2.28 -18.22 -9.95
CA LYS A 186 -1.23 -17.53 -9.18
C LYS A 186 -0.89 -16.16 -9.77
N VAL A 187 -0.75 -16.07 -11.09
CA VAL A 187 -0.46 -14.78 -11.75
C VAL A 187 -1.64 -13.82 -11.66
N LEU A 188 -2.88 -14.33 -11.82
CA LEU A 188 -4.07 -13.51 -11.63
C LEU A 188 -4.14 -12.96 -10.20
N TYR A 189 -3.94 -13.82 -9.20
CA TYR A 189 -3.89 -13.44 -7.79
C TYR A 189 -2.87 -12.33 -7.54
N ASN A 190 -1.62 -12.52 -7.96
CA ASN A 190 -0.55 -11.52 -7.81
C ASN A 190 -0.91 -10.15 -8.46
N LYS A 191 -1.73 -10.15 -9.51
CA LYS A 191 -2.15 -8.93 -10.21
C LYS A 191 -3.27 -8.18 -9.50
N ILE A 192 -4.22 -8.89 -8.88
CA ILE A 192 -5.47 -8.30 -8.37
C ILE A 192 -5.55 -8.25 -6.85
N ALA A 193 -4.74 -9.02 -6.11
CA ALA A 193 -4.88 -9.16 -4.66
C ALA A 193 -4.80 -7.80 -3.93
N ASN A 194 -3.95 -6.88 -4.38
CA ASN A 194 -3.82 -5.52 -3.81
C ASN A 194 -5.05 -4.63 -4.00
N GLN A 195 -6.06 -5.09 -4.76
CA GLN A 195 -7.31 -4.36 -4.99
C GLN A 195 -8.41 -4.78 -4.00
N PHE A 196 -8.14 -5.80 -3.17
CA PHE A 196 -9.07 -6.31 -2.16
C PHE A 196 -8.53 -6.03 -0.76
N GLU A 197 -9.43 -5.80 0.18
CA GLU A 197 -9.09 -5.58 1.59
C GLU A 197 -8.45 -6.82 2.23
N GLY A 198 -8.90 -8.02 1.83
CA GLY A 198 -8.35 -9.29 2.27
C GLY A 198 -8.23 -10.26 1.11
N CYS A 199 -7.15 -11.03 1.10
CA CYS A 199 -6.84 -11.99 0.04
C CYS A 199 -6.29 -13.29 0.63
N CYS A 200 -6.67 -14.42 0.05
CA CYS A 200 -6.14 -15.73 0.44
C CYS A 200 -6.00 -16.62 -0.80
N PHE A 201 -4.94 -17.45 -0.81
CA PHE A 201 -4.72 -18.43 -1.87
C PHE A 201 -4.57 -19.85 -1.30
N LEU A 202 -5.68 -20.58 -1.27
CA LEU A 202 -5.69 -21.97 -0.80
C LEU A 202 -5.28 -22.93 -1.93
N GLN A 203 -4.14 -23.60 -1.74
CA GLN A 203 -3.65 -24.64 -2.66
C GLN A 203 -4.16 -26.03 -2.25
N ASP A 204 -4.38 -26.90 -3.23
CA ASP A 204 -4.66 -28.33 -3.05
C ASP A 204 -5.72 -28.66 -1.98
N VAL A 205 -6.80 -27.86 -1.93
CA VAL A 205 -7.87 -27.91 -0.92
C VAL A 205 -8.36 -29.33 -0.61
N ARG A 206 -8.50 -30.20 -1.61
CA ARG A 206 -8.94 -31.59 -1.40
C ARG A 206 -7.95 -32.40 -0.58
N GLN A 207 -6.67 -32.26 -0.89
CA GLN A 207 -5.61 -32.99 -0.22
C GLN A 207 -5.43 -32.47 1.21
N GLU A 208 -5.41 -31.15 1.38
CA GLU A 208 -5.25 -30.52 2.69
C GLU A 208 -6.45 -30.79 3.61
N ALA A 209 -7.67 -30.77 3.08
CA ALA A 209 -8.87 -31.17 3.82
C ALA A 209 -8.81 -32.63 4.29
N SER A 210 -8.21 -33.52 3.49
CA SER A 210 -8.10 -34.94 3.82
C SER A 210 -7.03 -35.20 4.90
N LYS A 211 -5.95 -34.41 4.91
CA LYS A 211 -4.86 -34.55 5.88
C LYS A 211 -5.13 -33.87 7.22
N HIS A 212 -5.63 -32.63 7.18
CA HIS A 212 -5.71 -31.74 8.34
C HIS A 212 -7.15 -31.38 8.74
N GLY A 213 -8.12 -31.77 7.91
CA GLY A 213 -9.53 -31.44 8.13
C GLY A 213 -9.91 -30.03 7.67
N LEU A 214 -11.21 -29.79 7.55
CA LEU A 214 -11.76 -28.51 7.07
C LEU A 214 -11.56 -27.36 8.06
N VAL A 215 -11.42 -27.66 9.35
CA VAL A 215 -11.20 -26.64 10.39
C VAL A 215 -9.87 -25.93 10.17
N GLU A 216 -8.83 -26.65 9.78
CA GLU A 216 -7.52 -26.07 9.57
C GLU A 216 -7.49 -25.18 8.32
N LEU A 217 -8.11 -25.63 7.22
CA LEU A 217 -8.30 -24.79 6.02
C LEU A 217 -9.08 -23.51 6.31
N GLN A 218 -10.10 -23.59 7.16
CA GLN A 218 -10.86 -22.42 7.57
C GLN A 218 -10.01 -21.44 8.39
N LYS A 219 -9.12 -21.93 9.26
CA LYS A 219 -8.17 -21.08 9.98
C LYS A 219 -7.22 -20.37 9.02
N THR A 220 -6.62 -21.10 8.08
CA THR A 220 -5.74 -20.51 7.06
C THR A 220 -6.46 -19.41 6.28
N LEU A 221 -7.68 -19.68 5.82
CA LEU A 221 -8.48 -18.70 5.09
C LEU A 221 -8.74 -17.43 5.91
N LEU A 222 -9.12 -17.59 7.18
CA LEU A 222 -9.43 -16.46 8.06
C LEU A 222 -8.17 -15.66 8.42
N ASN A 223 -7.07 -16.34 8.74
CA ASN A 223 -5.81 -15.68 9.07
C ASN A 223 -5.25 -14.91 7.88
N ASP A 224 -5.33 -15.46 6.66
CA ASP A 224 -4.84 -14.76 5.46
C ASP A 224 -5.70 -13.54 5.10
N ILE A 225 -7.03 -13.64 5.23
CA ILE A 225 -7.95 -12.54 4.92
C ILE A 225 -7.89 -11.43 5.98
N LEU A 226 -7.85 -11.82 7.26
CA LEU A 226 -7.98 -10.87 8.38
C LEU A 226 -6.62 -10.40 8.91
N LYS A 227 -5.52 -11.11 8.58
CA LYS A 227 -4.16 -10.87 9.10
C LYS A 227 -4.08 -10.82 10.64
N GLU A 228 -5.06 -11.40 11.34
CA GLU A 228 -5.12 -11.53 12.80
C GLU A 228 -4.80 -12.97 13.22
N ASP A 229 -4.09 -13.13 14.34
CA ASP A 229 -3.83 -14.44 14.95
C ASP A 229 -5.09 -14.93 15.70
N LEU A 230 -6.06 -15.41 14.93
CA LEU A 230 -7.35 -15.83 15.47
C LEU A 230 -7.20 -17.20 16.16
N LYS A 231 -7.18 -17.20 17.49
CA LYS A 231 -7.46 -18.40 18.29
C LYS A 231 -8.90 -18.84 18.01
N VAL A 232 -9.06 -19.81 17.10
CA VAL A 232 -10.38 -20.31 16.70
C VAL A 232 -10.96 -21.21 17.79
N VAL A 233 -11.77 -20.62 18.67
CA VAL A 233 -12.73 -21.35 19.50
C VAL A 233 -14.06 -21.40 18.73
N SER A 234 -14.52 -22.63 18.48
CA SER A 234 -15.88 -23.05 18.09
C SER A 234 -16.35 -22.94 16.62
N ARG A 235 -17.15 -23.95 16.23
CA ARG A 235 -17.72 -24.28 14.90
C ARG A 235 -18.85 -23.32 14.43
N ASP A 236 -19.36 -22.42 15.28
CA ASP A 236 -20.55 -21.59 14.99
C ASP A 236 -20.23 -20.18 14.43
N ARG A 237 -19.24 -20.07 13.54
CA ARG A 237 -18.76 -18.78 13.00
C ARG A 237 -19.46 -18.24 11.74
N ARG A 238 -20.66 -18.71 11.39
CA ARG A 238 -21.45 -18.05 10.31
C ARG A 238 -21.80 -16.60 10.65
N ILE A 239 -21.88 -16.25 11.93
CA ILE A 239 -22.30 -14.93 12.42
C ILE A 239 -21.12 -13.93 12.44
N ILE A 240 -19.91 -14.38 12.80
CA ILE A 240 -18.74 -13.48 12.93
C ILE A 240 -18.26 -12.98 11.55
N ILE A 241 -18.22 -13.87 10.55
CA ILE A 241 -17.82 -13.52 9.17
C ILE A 241 -18.78 -12.46 8.59
N ARG A 242 -20.10 -12.61 8.81
CA ARG A 242 -21.09 -11.60 8.41
C ARG A 242 -20.93 -10.29 9.18
N SER A 243 -20.79 -10.33 10.50
CA SER A 243 -20.73 -9.12 11.31
C SER A 243 -19.48 -8.25 11.05
N ARG A 244 -18.39 -8.81 10.50
CA ARG A 244 -17.16 -8.06 10.20
C ARG A 244 -17.05 -7.63 8.74
N LEU A 245 -17.47 -8.46 7.78
CA LEU A 245 -17.54 -8.05 6.36
C LEU A 245 -18.59 -6.96 6.09
N PHE A 246 -19.62 -6.83 6.94
CA PHE A 246 -20.66 -5.81 6.81
C PHE A 246 -20.49 -4.61 7.76
N LYS A 247 -19.41 -4.54 8.56
CA LYS A 247 -19.21 -3.40 9.47
C LYS A 247 -18.78 -2.11 8.75
N GLU A 248 -18.34 -2.20 7.50
CA GLU A 248 -18.03 -1.02 6.67
C GLU A 248 -19.29 -0.36 6.04
N SER A 249 -20.48 -0.96 6.11
CA SER A 249 -21.69 -0.37 5.49
C SER A 249 -22.54 0.51 6.43
N SER A 250 -22.06 0.85 7.64
CA SER A 250 -22.88 1.52 8.67
C SER A 250 -22.47 2.95 9.05
N TYR A 251 -21.52 3.57 8.34
CA TYR A 251 -21.22 5.00 8.52
C TYR A 251 -21.56 5.80 7.25
N SER A 252 -22.78 5.59 6.74
CA SER A 252 -23.46 6.59 5.94
C SER A 252 -24.66 7.08 6.74
N CYS A 253 -24.84 8.41 6.74
CA CYS A 253 -25.90 9.18 7.38
C CYS A 253 -25.61 9.68 8.81
N SER A 254 -25.16 10.93 8.88
CA SER A 254 -25.98 11.99 9.49
C SER A 254 -25.69 13.30 8.75
N ARG A 255 -26.78 13.97 8.35
CA ARG A 255 -26.84 15.18 7.53
C ARG A 255 -26.10 16.37 8.12
#